data_AF-A0A8T6M6D7-F1
#
_entry.id   AF-A0A8T6M6D7-F1
#
_cell.length_a   1.000
_cell.length_b   1.000
_cell.length_c   1.000
_cell.angle_alpha   90.00
_cell.angle_beta   90.00
_cell.angle_gamma   90.00
#
_symmetry.space_group_name_H-M   'P 1'
#
loop_
_entity.id
_entity.type
_entity.pdbx_description
1 polymer ?
#
loop_
_entity_poly.entity_id
_entity_poly.type
_entity_poly.pdbx_seq_one_letter_code
_entity_poly.pdbx_strand_id
1 'polypeptide(L)'
;MYENLNKEKTANSNLGAVMGSILSVANGWGEASTFYKVGSYYEKVEIAKIEIETKVIGAGYYNNLTINCYVGYSKENKKLFEINDGANVEVRYCP
;
A
#
# COMPACT_ATOMS: atom_id res chain seq x y z
N MET A 1 -23.47 38.14 11.49
CA MET A 1 -22.00 38.08 11.53
C MET A 1 -21.59 36.69 11.99
N TYR A 2 -20.72 36.07 11.19
CA TYR A 2 -19.99 34.81 11.36
C TYR A 2 -20.76 33.48 11.20
N GLU A 3 -20.68 33.03 9.95
CA GLU A 3 -20.72 31.63 9.52
C GLU A 3 -19.76 30.77 10.35
N ASN A 4 -20.21 29.60 10.79
CA ASN A 4 -19.32 28.51 11.18
C ASN A 4 -19.38 27.42 10.11
N LEU A 5 -18.64 27.68 9.02
CA LEU A 5 -18.08 26.62 8.20
C LEU A 5 -17.02 25.89 9.05
N ASN A 6 -17.32 24.69 9.50
CA ASN A 6 -16.29 23.67 9.61
C ASN A 6 -16.81 22.35 9.06
N LYS A 7 -16.74 22.31 7.72
CA LYS A 7 -16.35 21.16 6.90
C LYS A 7 -16.24 19.87 7.71
N GLU A 8 -17.33 19.13 7.77
CA GLU A 8 -17.25 17.67 7.71
C GLU A 8 -16.51 17.34 6.42
N LYS A 9 -15.18 17.31 6.49
CA LYS A 9 -14.35 16.65 5.50
C LYS A 9 -14.54 15.16 5.75
N THR A 10 -15.75 14.68 5.48
CA THR A 10 -16.04 13.30 5.13
C THR A 10 -15.20 13.07 3.89
N ALA A 11 -13.94 12.69 4.12
CA ALA A 11 -13.07 12.23 3.06
C ALA A 11 -13.87 11.14 2.37
N ASN A 12 -14.28 11.42 1.13
CA ASN A 12 -14.94 10.49 0.24
C ASN A 12 -14.25 9.13 0.36
N SER A 13 -14.84 8.25 1.18
CA SER A 13 -14.44 6.87 1.40
C SER A 13 -14.93 6.01 0.23
N ASN A 14 -14.78 6.53 -0.99
CA ASN A 14 -15.00 5.82 -2.25
C ASN A 14 -13.71 5.19 -2.78
N LEU A 15 -12.70 5.01 -1.92
CA LEU A 15 -11.65 4.02 -2.11
C LEU A 15 -11.98 2.87 -1.17
N GLY A 16 -13.01 2.11 -1.55
CA GLY A 16 -13.52 1.00 -0.77
C GLY A 16 -12.39 0.00 -0.51
N ALA A 17 -11.90 -0.03 0.73
CA ALA A 17 -11.23 -1.21 1.23
C ALA A 17 -12.29 -2.32 1.26
N VAL A 18 -12.35 -3.09 0.18
CA VAL A 18 -13.17 -4.30 0.10
C VAL A 18 -12.63 -5.26 1.17
N MET A 19 -13.50 -6.00 1.87
CA MET A 19 -13.08 -7.04 2.81
C MET A 19 -12.00 -7.93 2.16
N GLY A 20 -10.89 -8.15 2.87
CA GLY A 20 -9.74 -8.90 2.34
C GLY A 20 -8.73 -8.10 1.50
N SER A 21 -8.95 -6.80 1.26
CA SER A 21 -7.92 -5.91 0.69
C SER A 21 -6.83 -5.59 1.72
N ILE A 22 -5.63 -5.22 1.26
CA ILE A 22 -4.53 -4.83 2.14
C ILE A 22 -4.75 -3.42 2.68
N LEU A 23 -4.79 -3.29 4.00
CA LEU A 23 -4.91 -2.02 4.71
C LEU A 23 -3.54 -1.36 4.91
N SER A 24 -2.54 -2.15 5.29
CA SER A 24 -1.17 -1.66 5.50
C SER A 24 -0.13 -2.75 5.34
N VAL A 25 1.09 -2.33 4.99
CA VAL A 25 2.28 -3.17 4.94
C VAL A 25 3.42 -2.50 5.73
N ALA A 26 4.14 -3.29 6.52
CA ALA A 26 5.35 -2.87 7.23
C ALA A 26 6.52 -3.77 6.83
N ASN A 27 7.71 -3.21 6.61
CA ASN A 27 8.93 -3.97 6.37
C ASN A 27 10.03 -3.57 7.35
N GLY A 28 10.52 -4.55 8.12
CA GLY A 28 11.53 -4.39 9.17
C GLY A 28 10.96 -4.12 10.56
N TRP A 29 11.84 -4.14 11.57
CA TRP A 29 11.53 -3.86 12.97
C TRP A 29 12.30 -2.64 13.47
N GLY A 30 11.68 -1.82 14.33
CA GLY A 30 12.34 -0.66 14.95
C GLY A 30 12.40 0.59 14.06
N GLU A 31 13.36 1.48 14.34
CA GLU A 31 13.45 2.82 13.72
C GLU A 31 13.70 2.80 12.21
N ALA A 32 14.28 1.72 11.67
CA ALA A 32 14.51 1.54 10.24
C ALA A 32 13.32 0.89 9.50
N SER A 33 12.21 0.62 10.19
CA SER A 33 11.03 0.03 9.57
C SER A 33 10.36 1.01 8.60
N THR A 34 9.88 0.47 7.48
CA THR A 34 9.04 1.22 6.53
C THR A 34 7.60 0.79 6.73
N PHE A 35 6.69 1.74 6.91
CA PHE A 35 5.26 1.48 7.11
C PHE A 35 4.43 2.26 6.10
N TYR A 36 3.58 1.55 5.36
CA TYR A 36 2.68 2.13 4.38
C TYR A 36 1.25 1.68 4.65
N LYS A 37 0.31 2.62 4.60
CA LYS A 37 -1.11 2.38 4.86
C LYS A 37 -1.97 3.09 3.82
N VAL A 38 -3.03 2.44 3.37
CA VAL A 38 -4.03 3.05 2.48
C VAL A 38 -4.61 4.31 3.13
N GLY A 39 -4.72 5.38 2.35
CA GLY A 39 -5.12 6.73 2.80
C GLY A 39 -4.00 7.55 3.45
N SER A 40 -2.80 6.99 3.64
CA SER A 40 -1.62 7.75 4.08
C SER A 40 -0.88 8.34 2.88
N TYR A 41 -0.01 9.33 3.14
CA TYR A 41 0.77 9.99 2.08
C TYR A 41 2.18 9.43 2.00
N TYR A 42 2.60 9.05 0.79
CA TYR A 42 3.98 8.75 0.41
C TYR A 42 4.48 9.86 -0.53
N GLU A 43 5.56 10.56 -0.17
CA GLU A 43 6.12 11.66 -0.98
C GLU A 43 5.06 12.69 -1.46
N LYS A 44 4.14 13.08 -0.57
CA LYS A 44 3.01 14.00 -0.85
C LYS A 44 1.92 13.44 -1.76
N VAL A 45 1.95 12.15 -2.12
CA VAL A 45 0.91 11.46 -2.88
C VAL A 45 0.17 10.46 -1.98
N GLU A 46 -1.16 10.48 -2.02
CA GLU A 46 -1.98 9.55 -1.23
C GLU A 46 -1.88 8.12 -1.80
N ILE A 47 -1.64 7.14 -0.91
CA ILE A 47 -1.69 5.72 -1.22
C ILE A 47 -3.16 5.32 -1.32
N ALA A 48 -3.63 5.05 -2.54
CA ALA A 48 -5.02 4.71 -2.83
C ALA A 48 -5.32 3.22 -2.64
N LYS A 49 -4.36 2.35 -2.94
CA LYS A 49 -4.47 0.89 -2.76
C LYS A 49 -3.10 0.25 -2.60
N ILE A 50 -3.07 -0.95 -2.02
CA ILE A 50 -1.89 -1.81 -1.93
C ILE A 50 -2.29 -3.18 -2.50
N GLU A 51 -1.50 -3.69 -3.43
CA GLU A 51 -1.76 -4.97 -4.12
C GLU A 51 -0.54 -5.89 -4.04
N ILE A 52 -0.79 -7.20 -4.15
CA ILE A 52 0.28 -8.20 -4.27
C ILE A 52 0.55 -8.41 -5.76
N GLU A 53 1.80 -8.27 -6.16
CA GLU A 53 2.27 -8.58 -7.51
C GLU A 53 3.36 -9.63 -7.46
N THR A 54 3.46 -10.45 -8.51
CA THR A 54 4.54 -11.41 -8.67
C THR A 54 5.61 -10.84 -9.59
N LYS A 55 6.85 -10.79 -9.12
CA LYS A 55 8.02 -10.30 -9.85
C LYS A 55 9.00 -11.42 -10.14
N VAL A 56 9.50 -11.49 -11.38
CA VAL A 56 10.59 -12.39 -11.76
C VAL A 56 11.93 -11.78 -11.34
N ILE A 57 12.70 -12.48 -10.52
CA ILE A 57 14.05 -12.06 -10.08
C ILE A 57 15.17 -12.88 -10.71
N GLY A 58 14.83 -13.98 -11.39
CA GLY A 58 15.77 -14.75 -12.19
C GLY A 58 15.02 -15.57 -13.25
N ALA A 59 15.47 -15.51 -14.50
CA ALA A 59 14.94 -16.36 -15.55
C ALA A 59 15.71 -17.69 -15.56
N GLY A 60 15.01 -18.79 -15.30
CA GLY A 60 15.60 -20.13 -15.39
C GLY A 60 15.21 -20.81 -16.69
N TYR A 61 15.99 -21.81 -17.09
CA TYR A 61 15.77 -22.56 -18.34
C TYR A 61 14.43 -23.32 -18.37
N TYR A 62 13.94 -23.75 -17.19
CA TYR A 62 12.68 -24.48 -17.05
C TYR A 62 11.62 -23.73 -16.23
N ASN A 63 12.03 -22.88 -15.29
CA ASN A 63 11.13 -22.09 -14.45
C ASN A 63 11.78 -20.76 -14.08
N ASN A 64 10.97 -19.71 -14.02
CA ASN A 64 11.39 -18.41 -13.49
C ASN A 64 11.39 -18.43 -11.96
N LEU A 65 12.44 -17.88 -11.36
CA LEU A 65 12.45 -17.56 -9.94
C LEU A 65 11.62 -16.27 -9.74
N THR A 66 10.50 -16.42 -9.05
CA THR A 66 9.59 -15.31 -8.75
C THR A 66 9.48 -15.05 -7.26
N ILE A 67 9.23 -13.81 -6.90
CA ILE A 67 8.85 -13.38 -5.54
C ILE A 67 7.55 -12.61 -5.61
N ASN A 68 6.80 -12.60 -4.51
CA ASN A 68 5.71 -11.64 -4.37
C ASN A 68 6.25 -10.31 -3.88
N CYS A 69 5.54 -9.24 -4.20
CA CYS A 69 5.84 -7.87 -3.79
C CYS A 69 4.53 -7.19 -3.41
N TYR A 70 4.56 -6.35 -2.38
CA TYR A 70 3.47 -5.45 -2.02
C TYR A 70 3.72 -4.10 -2.68
N VAL A 71 2.81 -3.70 -3.56
CA VAL A 71 2.95 -2.49 -4.38
C VAL A 71 1.87 -1.49 -4.00
N GLY A 72 2.30 -0.29 -3.61
CA GLY A 72 1.41 0.83 -3.34
C GLY A 72 1.12 1.65 -4.58
N TYR A 73 -0.13 2.04 -4.77
CA TYR A 73 -0.59 2.79 -5.93
C TYR A 73 -1.26 4.10 -5.56
N SER A 74 -1.07 5.14 -6.38
CA SER A 74 -1.88 6.36 -6.33
C SER A 74 -3.26 6.15 -6.94
N LYS A 75 -4.15 7.15 -6.81
CA LYS A 75 -5.48 7.14 -7.45
C LYS A 75 -5.41 7.08 -8.98
N GLU A 76 -4.28 7.49 -9.55
CA GLU A 76 -4.01 7.47 -11.00
C GLU A 76 -3.32 6.17 -11.44
N ASN A 77 -3.29 5.13 -10.58
CA ASN A 77 -2.60 3.85 -10.80
C ASN A 77 -1.08 3.98 -11.04
N LYS A 78 -0.46 5.05 -10.50
CA LYS A 78 1.01 5.16 -10.48
C LYS A 78 1.58 4.36 -9.31
N LYS A 79 2.59 3.52 -9.57
CA LYS A 79 3.37 2.85 -8.51
C LYS A 79 4.08 3.90 -7.65
N LEU A 80 3.90 3.80 -6.33
CA LEU A 80 4.50 4.70 -5.33
C LEU A 80 5.65 4.02 -4.61
N PHE A 81 5.45 2.78 -4.18
CA PHE A 81 6.46 1.97 -3.50
C PHE A 81 6.30 0.50 -3.88
N GLU A 82 7.36 -0.28 -3.65
CA GLU A 82 7.40 -1.73 -3.81
C GLU A 82 8.18 -2.32 -2.63
N ILE A 83 7.57 -3.25 -1.90
CA ILE A 83 8.21 -4.04 -0.85
C ILE A 83 8.22 -5.49 -1.29
N ASN A 84 9.40 -6.09 -1.41
CA ASN A 84 9.51 -7.53 -1.66
C ASN A 84 9.00 -8.32 -0.45
N ASP A 85 8.22 -9.37 -0.73
CA ASP A 85 7.76 -10.33 0.28
C ASP A 85 8.97 -11.12 0.79
N GLY A 86 9.52 -10.66 1.91
CA GLY A 86 10.69 -11.23 2.57
C GLY A 86 10.38 -11.62 4.02
N ALA A 87 11.39 -12.09 4.74
CA ALA A 87 11.22 -12.65 6.10
C ALA A 87 10.69 -11.65 7.16
N ASN A 88 10.60 -10.35 6.86
CA ASN A 88 10.28 -9.30 7.83
C ASN A 88 9.16 -8.37 7.34
N VAL A 89 8.14 -8.92 6.68
CA VAL A 89 6.98 -8.15 6.24
C VAL A 89 5.75 -8.46 7.10
N GLU A 90 5.13 -7.43 7.68
CA GLU A 90 3.82 -7.52 8.33
C GLU A 90 2.75 -6.93 7.40
N VAL A 91 1.68 -7.67 7.17
CA VAL A 91 0.55 -7.23 6.34
C VAL A 91 -0.71 -7.24 7.18
N ARG A 92 -1.47 -6.14 7.15
CA ARG A 92 -2.81 -6.08 7.75
C ARG A 92 -3.84 -5.95 6.66
N TYR A 93 -4.90 -6.73 6.78
CA TYR A 93 -6.02 -6.75 5.85
C TYR A 93 -7.21 -5.99 6.42
N CYS A 94 -8.06 -5.47 5.55
CA CYS A 94 -9.35 -4.95 5.94
C CYS A 94 -10.21 -6.10 6.48
N PRO A 95 -10.73 -5.99 7.72
CA PRO A 95 -11.57 -7.02 8.33
C PRO A 95 -12.87 -7.24 7.55
#